data_AF-A0AAE4KZC6-F1
#
_entry.id   AF-A0AAE4KZC6-F1
#
_cell.length_a   1.000
_cell.length_b   1.000
_cell.length_c   1.000
_cell.angle_alpha   90.00
_cell.angle_beta   90.00
_cell.angle_gamma   90.00
#
_symmetry.space_group_name_H-M   'P 1'
#
loop_
_entity.id
_entity.type
_entity.pdbx_description
1 polymer ?
#
loop_
_entity_poly.entity_id
_entity_poly.type
_entity_poly.pdbx_seq_one_letter_code
_entity_poly.pdbx_strand_id
1 'polypeptide(L)'
;MDKYKTNTAFNKWFSAIKLGKLSVNSQKCIFDYNSYRKKLSFEAVLKLFLYAVNEEKESLRDLSTALIDRSLQLETDVSSISHTQLSRAFNALEPKVLEEIFQQLLEKVQHQIKPTKRNHLYLIDSSTFSLSLKRHKWATFR
;
A
#
# COMPACT_ATOMS: atom_id res chain seq x y z
N MET A 1 -5.66 29.85 -2.23
CA MET A 1 -5.16 29.07 -3.38
C MET A 1 -3.68 28.86 -3.18
N ASP A 2 -3.29 27.64 -2.83
CA ASP A 2 -1.88 27.27 -2.62
C ASP A 2 -1.39 26.56 -3.90
N LYS A 3 -0.43 27.17 -4.61
CA LYS A 3 -0.15 26.90 -6.03
C LYS A 3 1.03 25.93 -6.26
N TYR A 4 1.58 25.33 -5.21
CA TYR A 4 2.79 24.49 -5.29
C TYR A 4 2.84 23.39 -4.21
N LYS A 5 2.07 22.30 -4.33
CA LYS A 5 2.29 21.08 -3.52
C LYS A 5 1.58 19.82 -4.05
N THR A 6 1.54 19.60 -5.36
CA THR A 6 1.12 18.31 -5.96
C THR A 6 2.23 17.24 -5.85
N ASN A 7 2.82 17.16 -4.67
CA ASN A 7 3.51 15.98 -4.17
C ASN A 7 2.93 15.78 -2.77
N THR A 8 1.69 15.33 -2.73
CA THR A 8 1.03 14.88 -1.51
C THR A 8 1.97 13.94 -0.75
N ALA A 9 1.90 13.91 0.57
CA ALA A 9 2.69 12.98 1.39
C ALA A 9 2.57 11.54 0.84
N PHE A 10 1.38 11.23 0.31
CA PHE A 10 1.05 10.07 -0.50
C PHE A 10 2.02 9.77 -1.66
N ASN A 11 2.20 10.68 -2.62
CA ASN A 11 3.13 10.47 -3.74
C ASN A 11 4.59 10.35 -3.27
N LYS A 12 4.94 11.06 -2.20
CA LYS A 12 6.27 10.93 -1.57
C LYS A 12 6.48 9.52 -1.02
N TRP A 13 5.49 8.93 -0.35
CA TRP A 13 5.57 7.55 0.15
C TRP A 13 5.67 6.54 -1.00
N PHE A 14 4.82 6.69 -2.02
CA PHE A 14 4.86 5.80 -3.17
C PHE A 14 6.21 5.87 -3.93
N SER A 15 6.82 7.06 -4.00
CA SER A 15 8.14 7.26 -4.65
C SER A 15 9.27 6.44 -4.02
N ALA A 16 9.11 6.00 -2.76
CA ALA A 16 10.04 5.12 -2.08
C ALA A 16 10.00 3.68 -2.63
N ILE A 17 8.90 3.28 -3.26
CA ILE A 17 8.76 1.97 -3.89
C ILE A 17 9.37 2.04 -5.29
N LYS A 18 10.36 1.18 -5.57
CA LYS A 18 11.03 1.08 -6.89
C LYS A 18 10.64 -0.24 -7.54
N LEU A 19 9.48 -0.24 -8.22
CA LEU A 19 8.94 -1.42 -8.91
C LEU A 19 9.91 -1.98 -9.97
N GLY A 20 10.63 -1.11 -10.69
CA GLY A 20 11.65 -1.53 -11.67
C GLY A 20 12.94 -2.12 -11.07
N LYS A 21 13.09 -2.10 -9.75
CA LYS A 21 14.20 -2.75 -9.02
C LYS A 21 13.79 -4.06 -8.36
N LEU A 22 12.55 -4.51 -8.55
CA LEU A 22 12.12 -5.83 -8.11
C LEU A 22 12.73 -6.91 -9.01
N SER A 23 12.66 -8.15 -8.56
CA SER A 23 13.12 -9.33 -9.27
C SER A 23 12.39 -9.50 -10.60
N VAL A 24 13.03 -10.21 -11.54
CA VAL A 24 12.44 -10.50 -12.86
C VAL A 24 11.07 -11.20 -12.72
N ASN A 25 10.94 -12.09 -11.73
CA ASN A 25 9.68 -12.78 -11.46
C ASN A 25 8.58 -11.80 -11.02
N SER A 26 8.88 -10.91 -10.08
CA SER A 26 7.92 -9.90 -9.61
C SER A 26 7.55 -8.91 -10.70
N GLN A 27 8.51 -8.49 -11.52
CA GLN A 27 8.24 -7.64 -12.68
C GLN A 27 7.32 -8.35 -13.69
N LYS A 28 7.52 -9.66 -13.92
CA LYS A 28 6.64 -10.46 -14.76
C LYS A 28 5.23 -10.56 -14.16
N CYS A 29 5.09 -10.82 -12.86
CA CYS A 29 3.79 -10.83 -12.20
C CYS A 29 3.04 -9.49 -12.34
N ILE A 30 3.75 -8.37 -12.21
CA ILE A 30 3.19 -7.02 -12.43
C ILE A 30 2.77 -6.84 -13.90
N PHE A 31 3.59 -7.29 -14.85
CA PHE A 31 3.27 -7.23 -16.28
C PHE A 31 2.02 -8.05 -16.61
N ASP A 32 1.95 -9.28 -16.12
CA ASP A 32 0.81 -10.18 -16.32
C ASP A 32 -0.46 -9.56 -15.71
N TYR A 33 -0.37 -9.04 -14.48
CA TYR A 33 -1.46 -8.31 -13.82
C TYR A 33 -2.01 -7.18 -14.71
N ASN A 34 -1.13 -6.32 -15.20
CA ASN A 34 -1.50 -5.16 -16.02
C ASN A 34 -2.12 -5.58 -17.36
N SER A 35 -1.63 -6.67 -17.97
CA SER A 35 -2.12 -7.17 -19.25
C SER A 35 -3.59 -7.60 -19.19
N TYR A 36 -4.00 -8.24 -18.09
CA TYR A 36 -5.39 -8.65 -17.87
C TYR A 36 -6.30 -7.52 -17.38
N ARG A 37 -5.76 -6.44 -16.81
CA ARG A 37 -6.53 -5.40 -16.09
C ARG A 37 -6.26 -3.98 -16.60
N LYS A 38 -6.55 -3.74 -17.88
CA LYS A 38 -6.28 -2.45 -18.57
C LYS A 38 -6.81 -1.19 -17.88
N LYS A 39 -7.89 -1.26 -17.09
CA LYS A 39 -8.49 -0.11 -16.39
C LYS A 39 -7.88 0.18 -15.03
N LEU A 40 -7.13 -0.77 -14.47
CA LEU A 40 -6.62 -0.67 -13.10
C LEU A 40 -5.27 -1.37 -13.03
N SER A 41 -4.22 -0.59 -13.24
CA SER A 41 -2.84 -1.08 -13.17
C SER A 41 -2.46 -1.46 -11.74
N PHE A 42 -1.46 -2.32 -11.61
CA PHE A 42 -0.87 -2.70 -10.33
C PHE A 42 -0.47 -1.47 -9.49
N GLU A 43 0.13 -0.48 -10.14
CA GLU A 43 0.50 0.79 -9.51
C GLU A 43 -0.73 1.56 -9.01
N ALA A 44 -1.78 1.66 -9.83
CA ALA A 44 -3.02 2.33 -9.43
C ALA A 44 -3.68 1.62 -8.23
N VAL A 45 -3.66 0.29 -8.18
CA VAL A 45 -4.14 -0.47 -7.03
C VAL A 45 -3.33 -0.15 -5.78
N LEU A 46 -2.00 -0.25 -5.85
CA LEU A 46 -1.16 0.04 -4.69
C LEU A 46 -1.39 1.46 -4.16
N LYS A 47 -1.51 2.43 -5.07
CA LYS A 47 -1.84 3.82 -4.74
C LYS A 47 -3.20 3.91 -4.04
N LEU A 48 -4.26 3.35 -4.60
CA LEU A 48 -5.60 3.39 -3.98
C LEU A 48 -5.63 2.75 -2.60
N PHE A 49 -4.97 1.61 -2.41
CA PHE A 49 -4.93 0.94 -1.11
C PHE A 49 -4.03 1.66 -0.10
N LEU A 50 -2.93 2.29 -0.54
CA LEU A 50 -2.13 3.15 0.34
C LEU A 50 -2.93 4.38 0.79
N TYR A 51 -3.72 4.98 -0.11
CA TYR A 51 -4.63 6.07 0.23
C TYR A 51 -5.69 5.60 1.22
N ALA A 52 -6.26 4.40 1.01
CA ALA A 52 -7.25 3.82 1.91
C ALA A 52 -6.69 3.63 3.33
N VAL A 53 -5.44 3.20 3.46
CA VAL A 53 -4.75 3.09 4.75
C VAL A 53 -4.48 4.47 5.36
N ASN A 54 -4.02 5.44 4.57
CA ASN A 54 -3.72 6.79 5.06
C ASN A 54 -4.96 7.54 5.57
N GLU A 55 -6.07 7.41 4.85
CA GLU A 55 -7.34 8.08 5.17
C GLU A 55 -8.27 7.19 6.00
N GLU A 56 -7.77 6.07 6.52
CA GLU A 56 -8.50 5.14 7.38
C GLU A 56 -9.88 4.73 6.80
N LYS A 57 -9.94 4.45 5.50
CA LYS A 57 -11.19 4.10 4.81
C LYS A 57 -11.79 2.82 5.38
N GLU A 58 -13.08 2.87 5.70
CA GLU A 58 -13.76 1.80 6.44
C GLU A 58 -14.10 0.59 5.56
N SER A 59 -14.19 0.78 4.24
CA SER A 59 -14.55 -0.31 3.32
C SER A 59 -14.14 -0.03 1.88
N LEU A 60 -14.20 -1.08 1.04
CA LEU A 60 -14.03 -0.94 -0.41
C LEU A 60 -15.10 -0.07 -1.08
N ARG A 61 -16.29 0.05 -0.47
CA ARG A 61 -17.35 0.96 -0.95
C ARG A 61 -16.98 2.40 -0.66
N ASP A 62 -16.51 2.67 0.55
CA ASP A 62 -16.03 3.99 0.95
C ASP A 62 -14.85 4.44 0.06
N LEU A 63 -13.87 3.56 -0.18
CA LEU A 63 -12.78 3.81 -1.12
C LEU A 63 -13.27 4.08 -2.56
N SER A 64 -14.26 3.33 -3.03
CA SER A 64 -14.88 3.52 -4.34
C SER A 64 -15.57 4.89 -4.44
N THR A 65 -16.26 5.33 -3.38
CA THR A 65 -16.91 6.65 -3.29
C THR A 65 -15.89 7.79 -3.17
N ALA A 66 -14.74 7.56 -2.51
CA ALA A 66 -13.68 8.57 -2.38
C ALA A 66 -13.13 9.04 -3.74
N LEU A 67 -13.27 8.24 -4.79
CA LEU A 67 -12.90 8.62 -6.16
C LEU A 67 -13.81 9.68 -6.79
N ILE A 68 -14.74 10.29 -6.05
CA ILE A 68 -15.37 11.55 -6.46
C ILE A 68 -14.35 12.71 -6.39
N ASP A 69 -13.32 12.61 -5.54
CA ASP A 69 -12.26 13.63 -5.46
C ASP A 69 -11.34 13.57 -6.69
N ARG A 70 -11.34 14.66 -7.46
CA ARG A 70 -10.53 14.79 -8.67
C ARG A 70 -9.03 14.71 -8.39
N SER A 71 -8.58 15.13 -7.20
CA SER A 71 -7.17 15.06 -6.78
C SER A 71 -6.73 13.61 -6.66
N LEU A 72 -7.54 12.77 -6.00
CA LEU A 72 -7.28 11.33 -5.90
C LEU A 72 -7.28 10.66 -7.28
N GLN A 73 -8.20 11.04 -8.16
CA GLN A 73 -8.23 10.50 -9.52
C GLN A 73 -6.93 10.83 -10.30
N LEU A 74 -6.42 12.05 -10.18
CA LEU A 74 -5.18 12.48 -10.83
C LEU A 74 -3.94 11.75 -10.28
N GLU A 75 -3.91 11.51 -8.97
CA GLU A 75 -2.76 10.84 -8.33
C GLU A 75 -2.71 9.34 -8.61
N THR A 76 -3.88 8.70 -8.69
CA THR A 76 -4.01 7.25 -8.91
C THR A 76 -4.16 6.85 -10.38
N ASP A 77 -4.43 7.81 -11.27
CA ASP A 77 -4.81 7.57 -12.67
C ASP A 77 -6.09 6.70 -12.82
N VAL A 78 -7.01 6.83 -11.86
CA VAL A 78 -8.29 6.09 -11.84
C VAL A 78 -9.44 7.08 -11.76
N SER A 79 -10.27 7.15 -12.80
CA SER A 79 -11.43 8.06 -12.81
C SER A 79 -12.63 7.51 -12.04
N SER A 80 -12.89 6.21 -12.15
CA SER A 80 -13.93 5.52 -11.39
C SER A 80 -13.67 4.02 -11.33
N ILE A 81 -14.13 3.39 -10.25
CA ILE A 81 -14.05 1.95 -10.06
C ILE A 81 -15.10 1.51 -9.04
N SER A 82 -15.69 0.33 -9.23
CA SER A 82 -16.61 -0.24 -8.24
C SER A 82 -15.88 -1.01 -7.14
N HIS A 83 -16.51 -1.12 -5.96
CA HIS A 83 -16.00 -1.94 -4.86
C HIS A 83 -15.74 -3.41 -5.26
N THR A 84 -16.54 -3.98 -6.17
CA THR A 84 -16.33 -5.34 -6.68
C THR A 84 -15.08 -5.45 -7.54
N GLN A 85 -14.80 -4.43 -8.36
CA GLN A 85 -13.56 -4.36 -9.13
C GLN A 85 -12.34 -4.21 -8.22
N LEU A 86 -12.44 -3.38 -7.17
CA LEU A 86 -11.41 -3.25 -6.13
C LEU A 86 -11.14 -4.58 -5.42
N SER A 87 -12.19 -5.30 -5.01
CA SER A 87 -12.06 -6.62 -4.37
C SER A 87 -11.36 -7.62 -5.29
N ARG A 88 -11.79 -7.71 -6.56
CA ARG A 88 -11.13 -8.59 -7.55
C ARG A 88 -9.70 -8.19 -7.83
N ALA A 89 -9.39 -6.91 -7.76
CA ALA A 89 -8.06 -6.36 -7.99
C ALA A 89 -7.12 -6.70 -6.83
N PHE A 90 -7.59 -6.52 -5.60
CA PHE A 90 -6.88 -6.88 -4.37
C PHE A 90 -6.55 -8.37 -4.31
N ASN A 91 -7.54 -9.23 -4.58
CA ASN A 91 -7.36 -10.68 -4.56
C ASN A 91 -6.42 -11.21 -5.66
N ALA A 92 -6.12 -10.39 -6.68
CA ALA A 92 -5.22 -10.75 -7.75
C ALA A 92 -3.80 -10.18 -7.57
N LEU A 93 -3.55 -9.45 -6.48
CA LEU A 93 -2.19 -9.04 -6.13
C LEU A 93 -1.41 -10.29 -5.72
N GLU A 94 -0.27 -10.50 -6.37
CA GLU A 94 0.63 -11.61 -6.04
C GLU A 94 1.35 -11.30 -4.72
N PRO A 95 1.16 -12.10 -3.64
CA PRO A 95 1.75 -11.81 -2.33
C PRO A 95 3.28 -11.69 -2.36
N LYS A 96 3.96 -12.47 -3.21
CA LYS A 96 5.42 -12.39 -3.37
C LYS A 96 5.90 -11.02 -3.84
N VAL A 97 5.12 -10.34 -4.69
CA VAL A 97 5.46 -8.99 -5.16
C VAL A 97 5.37 -8.00 -3.99
N LEU A 98 4.35 -8.14 -3.15
CA LEU A 98 4.17 -7.29 -1.96
C LEU A 98 5.27 -7.53 -0.92
N GLU A 99 5.65 -8.79 -0.71
CA GLU A 99 6.77 -9.18 0.17
C GLU A 99 8.08 -8.56 -0.30
N GLU A 100 8.36 -8.59 -1.61
CA GLU A 100 9.59 -8.02 -2.15
C GLU A 100 9.61 -6.48 -2.04
N ILE A 101 8.46 -5.82 -2.26
CA ILE A 101 8.32 -4.39 -1.97
C ILE A 101 8.60 -4.10 -0.49
N PHE A 102 8.06 -4.91 0.41
CA PHE A 102 8.30 -4.78 1.85
C PHE A 102 9.79 -4.93 2.19
N GLN A 103 10.46 -5.96 1.66
CA GLN A 103 11.90 -6.17 1.86
C GLN A 103 12.73 -4.99 1.34
N GLN A 104 12.41 -4.48 0.15
CA GLN A 104 13.07 -3.30 -0.41
C GLN A 104 12.92 -2.06 0.48
N LEU A 105 11.76 -1.87 1.10
CA LEU A 105 11.54 -0.77 2.05
C LEU A 105 12.27 -1.01 3.37
N LEU A 106 12.29 -2.24 3.87
CA LEU A 106 12.99 -2.63 5.09
C LEU A 106 14.49 -2.39 4.98
N GLU A 107 15.11 -2.77 3.87
CA GLU A 107 16.53 -2.50 3.58
C GLU A 107 16.85 -1.00 3.63
N LYS A 108 15.98 -0.16 3.06
CA LYS A 108 16.14 1.30 3.11
C LYS A 108 16.12 1.84 4.54
N VAL A 109 15.23 1.32 5.37
CA VAL A 109 15.15 1.71 6.78
C VAL A 109 16.41 1.26 7.53
N GLN A 110 16.85 0.02 7.32
CA GLN A 110 18.07 -0.52 7.95
C GLN A 110 19.34 0.24 7.53
N HIS A 111 19.42 0.72 6.29
CA HIS A 111 20.54 1.57 5.85
C HIS A 111 20.55 2.96 6.50
N GLN A 112 19.37 3.52 6.78
CA GLN A 112 19.26 4.81 7.48
C GLN A 112 19.51 4.68 8.99
N ILE A 113 19.09 3.56 9.58
CA ILE A 113 19.22 3.28 11.01
C ILE A 113 20.37 2.28 11.19
N LYS A 114 21.59 2.76 11.46
CA LYS A 114 22.70 1.86 11.83
C LYS A 114 22.28 1.04 13.05
N PRO A 115 22.13 -0.29 12.93
CA PRO A 115 21.59 -1.09 14.02
C PRO A 115 22.59 -1.09 15.18
N THR A 116 22.17 -0.55 16.32
CA THR A 116 22.87 -0.73 17.60
C THR A 116 22.20 -1.85 18.38
N LYS A 117 22.83 -2.35 19.46
CA LYS A 117 22.20 -3.34 20.37
C LYS A 117 20.85 -2.86 20.93
N ARG A 118 20.56 -1.56 20.92
CA ARG A 118 19.33 -0.96 21.47
C ARG A 118 18.25 -0.67 20.43
N ASN A 119 18.60 -0.59 19.13
CA ASN A 119 17.69 -0.16 18.06
C ASN A 119 17.59 -1.23 16.95
N HIS A 120 17.65 -2.51 17.31
CA HIS A 120 17.39 -3.58 16.33
C HIS A 120 15.94 -3.49 15.86
N LEU A 121 15.75 -3.46 14.54
CA LEU A 121 14.42 -3.49 13.95
C LEU A 121 13.96 -4.96 13.94
N TYR A 122 13.01 -5.30 14.79
CA TYR A 122 12.39 -6.62 14.80
C TYR A 122 11.15 -6.58 13.91
N LEU A 123 11.09 -7.46 12.91
CA LEU A 123 9.85 -7.71 12.18
C LEU A 123 8.96 -8.59 13.05
N ILE A 124 7.85 -8.03 13.51
CA ILE A 124 6.83 -8.77 14.26
C ILE A 124 5.60 -8.83 13.36
N ASP A 125 5.14 -10.03 13.04
CA ASP A 125 3.87 -10.20 12.33
C ASP A 125 2.73 -9.76 13.25
N SER A 126 1.72 -9.10 12.69
CA SER A 126 0.47 -8.80 13.38
C SER A 126 -0.16 -10.04 14.03
N SER A 127 0.02 -11.23 13.45
CA SER A 127 -0.42 -12.50 14.03
C SER A 127 0.33 -12.91 15.30
N THR A 128 1.54 -12.37 15.52
CA THR A 128 2.36 -12.67 16.71
C THR A 128 1.81 -11.99 17.96
N PHE A 129 0.98 -10.95 17.80
CA PHE A 129 0.20 -10.39 18.90
C PHE A 129 -1.09 -11.18 19.04
N SER A 130 -1.21 -11.99 20.09
CA SER A 130 -2.53 -12.48 20.50
C SER A 130 -3.35 -11.28 20.95
N LEU A 131 -4.30 -10.83 20.13
CA LEU A 131 -5.30 -9.78 20.45
C LEU A 131 -6.30 -10.29 21.51
N SER A 132 -5.82 -11.01 22.52
CA SER A 132 -6.68 -11.49 23.58
C SER A 132 -7.03 -10.32 24.49
N LEU A 133 -8.29 -9.88 24.40
CA LEU A 133 -8.90 -8.89 25.30
C LEU A 133 -8.69 -9.23 26.78
N LYS A 134 -8.49 -10.52 27.11
CA LYS A 134 -8.21 -11.00 28.47
C LYS A 134 -6.81 -10.64 28.99
N ARG A 135 -5.78 -10.58 28.12
CA ARG A 135 -4.39 -10.29 28.53
C ARG A 135 -4.06 -8.80 28.53
N HIS A 136 -4.77 -8.00 27.74
CA HIS A 136 -4.48 -6.57 27.58
C HIS A 136 -5.71 -5.71 27.89
N LYS A 137 -6.19 -5.77 29.14
CA LYS A 137 -7.36 -5.00 29.62
C LYS A 137 -7.22 -3.47 29.47
N TRP A 138 -5.98 -2.98 29.34
CA TRP A 138 -5.67 -1.56 29.17
C TRP A 138 -5.72 -1.10 27.70
N ALA A 139 -5.73 -2.04 26.74
CA ALA A 139 -5.74 -1.71 25.32
C ALA A 139 -7.20 -1.66 24.83
N THR A 140 -7.62 -0.50 24.34
CA THR A 140 -8.90 -0.33 23.65
C THR A 140 -8.68 -0.64 22.17
N PHE A 141 -9.20 -1.77 21.71
CA PHE A 141 -9.18 -2.13 20.30
C PHE A 141 -10.49 -1.62 19.66
N ARG A 142 -10.39 -0.83 18.59
CA ARG A 142 -11.53 -0.38 17.79
C ARG A 142 -11.85 -1.41 16.71
#